data_AF-A0A3N5SXD5-F1
#
_entry.id   AF-A0A3N5SXD5-F1
#
_cell.length_a   1.000
_cell.length_b   1.000
_cell.length_c   1.000
_cell.angle_alpha   90.00
_cell.angle_beta   90.00
_cell.angle_gamma   90.00
#
_symmetry.space_group_name_H-M   'P 1'
#
loop_
_entity.id
_entity.type
_entity.pdbx_description
1 polymer ?
#
loop_
_entity_poly.entity_id
_entity_poly.type
_entity_poly.pdbx_seq_one_letter_code
_entity_poly.pdbx_strand_id
1 'polypeptide(L)'
;SMNCMVHQIELEIQSEELWQSRAEAEAELEHYADLYDFAPVDYLALGRDGAIRKANLAGAIMLGVERARLPGRRFGVFVVEPDRDGFKSFLETVFTSMVKEECEVALLNGGREPLKVFITAAISQNGQECRLMMVGISKRNQADNTHEVQYAGETGIPIQRVFLA
;
A
#
# COMPACT_ATOMS: atom_id res chain seq x y z
N SER A 1 -35.20 -23.85 -38.63
CA SER A 1 -35.52 -24.63 -37.42
C SER A 1 -35.49 -23.72 -36.21
N MET A 2 -36.58 -23.68 -35.44
CA MET A 2 -36.76 -22.92 -34.18
C MET A 2 -35.56 -23.06 -33.21
N ASN A 3 -34.88 -24.22 -33.26
CA ASN A 3 -33.66 -24.53 -32.51
C ASN A 3 -32.47 -23.56 -32.76
N CYS A 4 -32.36 -22.98 -33.96
CA CYS A 4 -31.27 -22.04 -34.30
C CYS A 4 -31.50 -20.63 -33.71
N MET A 5 -32.76 -20.17 -33.68
CA MET A 5 -33.12 -18.88 -33.09
C MET A 5 -32.97 -18.88 -31.57
N VAL A 6 -33.37 -19.98 -30.91
CA VAL A 6 -33.18 -20.12 -29.45
C VAL A 6 -31.70 -20.09 -29.10
N HIS A 7 -30.86 -20.82 -29.84
CA HIS A 7 -29.41 -20.82 -29.63
C HIS A 7 -28.77 -19.44 -29.83
N GLN A 8 -29.23 -18.68 -30.83
CA GLN A 8 -28.72 -17.33 -31.10
C GLN A 8 -29.06 -16.36 -29.96
N ILE A 9 -30.29 -16.44 -29.42
CA ILE A 9 -30.72 -15.62 -28.27
C ILE A 9 -29.95 -16.00 -27.01
N GLU A 10 -29.74 -17.30 -26.76
CA GLU A 10 -28.94 -17.77 -25.62
C GLU A 10 -27.51 -17.23 -25.66
N LEU A 11 -26.86 -17.21 -26.83
CA LEU A 11 -25.52 -16.65 -27.00
C LEU A 11 -25.48 -15.14 -26.77
N GLU A 12 -26.49 -14.41 -27.22
CA GLU A 12 -26.61 -12.96 -27.01
C GLU A 12 -26.76 -12.63 -25.52
N ILE A 13 -27.58 -13.38 -24.79
CA ILE A 13 -27.75 -13.24 -23.33
C ILE A 13 -26.43 -13.56 -22.61
N GLN A 14 -25.76 -14.67 -22.94
CA GLN A 14 -24.46 -15.01 -22.33
C GLN A 14 -23.40 -13.94 -22.58
N SER A 15 -23.39 -13.34 -23.79
CA SER A 15 -22.51 -12.23 -24.10
C SER A 15 -22.83 -11.00 -23.26
N GLU A 16 -24.10 -10.65 -23.12
CA GLU A 16 -24.54 -9.50 -22.32
C GLU A 16 -24.20 -9.68 -20.83
N GLU A 17 -24.44 -10.88 -20.26
CA GLU A 17 -24.06 -11.23 -18.89
C GLU A 17 -22.54 -11.11 -18.67
N LEU A 18 -21.72 -11.58 -19.62
CA LEU A 18 -20.27 -11.44 -19.56
C LEU A 18 -19.82 -9.97 -19.60
N TRP A 19 -20.45 -9.15 -20.45
CA TRP A 19 -20.15 -7.73 -20.52
C TRP A 19 -20.53 -7.00 -19.24
N GLN A 20 -21.70 -7.30 -18.65
CA GLN A 20 -22.14 -6.72 -17.39
C GLN A 20 -21.20 -7.12 -16.25
N SER A 21 -20.89 -8.41 -16.11
CA SER A 21 -19.97 -8.90 -15.08
C SER A 21 -18.58 -8.27 -15.20
N ARG A 22 -18.09 -8.08 -16.43
CA ARG A 22 -16.82 -7.39 -16.66
C ARG A 22 -16.88 -5.91 -16.26
N ALA A 23 -17.95 -5.20 -16.64
CA ALA A 23 -18.11 -3.80 -16.30
C ALA A 23 -18.22 -3.59 -14.78
N GLU A 24 -18.92 -4.48 -14.08
CA GLU A 24 -19.01 -4.46 -12.61
C GLU A 24 -17.63 -4.66 -11.97
N ALA A 25 -16.86 -5.66 -12.43
CA ALA A 25 -15.52 -5.90 -11.92
C ALA A 25 -14.55 -4.72 -12.20
N GLU A 26 -14.65 -4.09 -13.38
CA GLU A 26 -13.87 -2.91 -13.73
C GLU A 26 -14.23 -1.71 -12.82
N ALA A 27 -15.52 -1.50 -12.55
CA ALA A 27 -15.99 -0.44 -11.66
C ALA A 27 -15.56 -0.66 -10.20
N GLU A 28 -15.61 -1.90 -9.70
CA GLU A 28 -15.09 -2.23 -8.37
C GLU A 28 -13.58 -2.00 -8.28
N LEU A 29 -12.81 -2.40 -9.30
CA LEU A 29 -11.37 -2.18 -9.35
C LEU A 29 -11.02 -0.68 -9.36
N GLU A 30 -11.77 0.14 -10.09
CA GLU A 30 -11.61 1.59 -10.09
C GLU A 30 -11.88 2.18 -8.70
N HIS A 31 -12.98 1.77 -8.06
CA HIS A 31 -13.32 2.21 -6.72
C HIS A 31 -12.23 1.85 -5.69
N TYR A 32 -11.69 0.63 -5.74
CA TYR A 32 -10.59 0.22 -4.87
C TYR A 32 -9.29 0.96 -5.17
N ALA A 33 -9.00 1.26 -6.44
CA ALA A 33 -7.84 2.06 -6.82
C ALA A 33 -7.92 3.48 -6.23
N ASP A 34 -9.11 4.10 -6.26
CA ASP A 34 -9.34 5.41 -5.66
C ASP A 34 -9.14 5.39 -4.14
N LEU A 35 -9.72 4.41 -3.45
CA LEU A 35 -9.53 4.27 -1.99
C LEU A 35 -8.06 4.10 -1.62
N TYR A 36 -7.31 3.37 -2.44
CA TYR A 36 -5.88 3.15 -2.24
C TYR A 36 -5.05 4.41 -2.49
N ASP A 37 -5.29 5.10 -3.61
CA ASP A 37 -4.51 6.26 -4.03
C ASP A 37 -4.81 7.51 -3.20
N PHE A 38 -6.06 7.69 -2.78
CA PHE A 38 -6.48 8.84 -1.97
C PHE A 38 -6.51 8.54 -0.47
N ALA A 39 -5.97 7.40 -0.03
CA ALA A 39 -5.79 7.12 1.39
C ALA A 39 -4.88 8.18 2.04
N PRO A 40 -5.20 8.67 3.26
CA PRO A 40 -4.39 9.65 3.97
C PRO A 40 -3.13 9.05 4.62
N VAL A 41 -2.78 7.81 4.28
CA VAL A 41 -1.68 7.04 4.87
C VAL A 41 -0.73 6.61 3.75
N ASP A 42 0.57 6.78 3.98
CA ASP A 42 1.60 6.38 3.04
C ASP A 42 1.74 4.86 3.01
N TYR A 43 1.42 4.24 1.89
CA TYR A 43 1.45 2.80 1.74
C TYR A 43 2.44 2.37 0.66
N LEU A 44 3.24 1.34 0.97
CA LEU A 44 4.13 0.67 0.01
C LEU A 44 4.01 -0.85 0.10
N ALA A 45 4.29 -1.50 -1.02
CA ALA A 45 4.60 -2.92 -1.07
C ALA A 45 6.05 -3.11 -1.50
N LEU A 46 6.83 -3.89 -0.75
CA LEU A 46 8.21 -4.24 -1.08
C LEU A 46 8.33 -5.74 -1.34
N GLY A 47 9.20 -6.13 -2.27
CA GLY A 47 9.67 -7.50 -2.37
C GLY A 47 10.69 -7.84 -1.28
N ARG A 48 11.04 -9.13 -1.15
CA ARG A 48 12.10 -9.61 -0.25
C ARG A 48 13.47 -8.98 -0.53
N ASP A 49 13.69 -8.53 -1.75
CA ASP A 49 14.87 -7.78 -2.18
C ASP A 49 14.83 -6.29 -1.78
N GLY A 50 13.76 -5.85 -1.11
CA GLY A 50 13.53 -4.44 -0.77
C GLY A 50 13.18 -3.56 -1.97
N ALA A 51 12.91 -4.15 -3.14
CA ALA A 51 12.43 -3.41 -4.30
C ALA A 51 10.96 -3.03 -4.11
N ILE A 52 10.63 -1.77 -4.39
CA ILE A 52 9.27 -1.28 -4.37
C ILE A 52 8.49 -1.97 -5.50
N ARG A 53 7.38 -2.61 -5.13
CA ARG A 53 6.43 -3.24 -6.06
C ARG A 53 5.28 -2.29 -6.33
N LYS A 54 4.76 -1.65 -5.28
CA LYS A 54 3.66 -0.69 -5.35
C LYS A 54 3.86 0.42 -4.34
N ALA A 55 3.31 1.58 -4.63
CA ALA A 55 3.18 2.70 -3.71
C ALA A 55 1.88 3.43 -4.06
N ASN A 56 1.14 3.91 -3.04
CA ASN A 56 0.04 4.83 -3.29
C ASN A 56 0.56 6.26 -3.53
N LEU A 57 -0.35 7.18 -3.87
CA LEU A 57 0.02 8.57 -4.15
C LEU A 57 0.69 9.25 -2.94
N ALA A 58 0.17 9.02 -1.74
CA ALA A 58 0.76 9.54 -0.50
C ALA A 58 2.22 9.08 -0.34
N GLY A 59 2.48 7.77 -0.41
CA GLY A 59 3.84 7.22 -0.29
C GLY A 59 4.80 7.74 -1.35
N ALA A 60 4.31 7.98 -2.58
CA ALA A 60 5.10 8.60 -3.63
C ALA A 60 5.48 10.05 -3.33
N ILE A 61 4.53 10.83 -2.80
CA ILE A 61 4.76 12.20 -2.33
C ILE A 61 5.77 12.22 -1.18
N MET A 62 5.67 11.30 -0.22
CA MET A 62 6.61 11.20 0.91
C MET A 62 8.05 10.92 0.45
N LEU A 63 8.21 10.03 -0.53
CA LEU A 63 9.52 9.73 -1.13
C LEU A 63 10.03 10.82 -2.09
N GLY A 64 9.19 11.78 -2.45
CA GLY A 64 9.55 12.87 -3.37
C GLY A 64 9.81 12.37 -4.80
N VAL A 65 9.15 11.28 -5.22
CA VAL A 65 9.32 10.68 -6.56
C VAL A 65 7.96 10.41 -7.18
N GLU A 66 7.85 10.67 -8.47
CA GLU A 66 6.68 10.27 -9.25
C GLU A 66 6.38 8.77 -9.10
N ARG A 67 5.13 8.44 -8.77
CA ARG A 67 4.67 7.06 -8.50
C ARG A 67 5.09 6.06 -9.59
N ALA A 68 4.94 6.45 -10.86
CA ALA A 68 5.30 5.60 -12.01
C ALA A 68 6.78 5.21 -12.06
N ARG A 69 7.67 5.94 -11.35
CA ARG A 69 9.12 5.71 -11.31
C ARG A 69 9.58 4.94 -10.08
N LEU A 70 8.69 4.58 -9.18
CA LEU A 70 9.02 3.84 -7.95
C LEU A 70 9.17 2.33 -8.16
N PRO A 71 8.32 1.64 -8.94
CA PRO A 71 8.45 0.20 -9.13
C PRO A 71 9.86 -0.23 -9.57
N GLY A 72 10.41 -1.24 -8.90
CA GLY A 72 11.76 -1.77 -9.12
C GLY A 72 12.88 -1.02 -8.39
N ARG A 73 12.66 0.20 -7.90
CA ARG A 73 13.66 0.90 -7.09
C ARG A 73 13.74 0.28 -5.70
N ARG A 74 14.94 0.17 -5.14
CA ARG A 74 15.14 -0.32 -3.77
C ARG A 74 14.76 0.76 -2.77
N PHE A 75 13.94 0.44 -1.78
CA PHE A 75 13.51 1.40 -0.76
C PHE A 75 14.71 1.98 0.03
N GLY A 76 15.74 1.17 0.28
CA GLY A 76 16.95 1.59 1.02
C GLY A 76 17.69 2.79 0.42
N VAL A 77 17.49 3.13 -0.87
CA VAL A 77 18.08 4.34 -1.46
C VAL A 77 17.44 5.63 -0.94
N PHE A 78 16.22 5.53 -0.42
CA PHE A 78 15.51 6.62 0.23
C PHE A 78 15.83 6.70 1.72
N VAL A 79 16.49 5.69 2.31
CA VAL A 79 16.88 5.70 3.72
C VAL A 79 18.26 6.36 3.86
N VAL A 80 18.41 7.23 4.85
CA VAL A 80 19.72 7.85 5.17
C VAL A 80 20.74 6.79 5.53
N GLU A 81 22.02 7.02 5.21
CA GLU A 81 23.10 6.04 5.41
C GLU A 81 23.11 5.37 6.80
N PRO A 82 22.98 6.13 7.92
CA PRO A 82 23.04 5.52 9.26
C PRO A 82 21.94 4.52 9.57
N ASP A 83 20.78 4.62 8.91
CA ASP A 83 19.60 3.81 9.22
C ASP A 83 19.45 2.60 8.28
N ARG A 84 20.29 2.48 7.24
CA ARG A 84 20.15 1.45 6.20
C ARG A 84 20.31 0.02 6.71
N ASP A 85 21.31 -0.23 7.55
CA ASP A 85 21.55 -1.57 8.10
C ASP A 85 20.43 -1.98 9.07
N GLY A 86 19.93 -1.02 9.85
CA GLY A 86 18.76 -1.22 10.71
C GLY A 86 17.52 -1.55 9.89
N PHE A 87 17.25 -0.78 8.83
CA PHE A 87 16.12 -1.03 7.93
C PHE A 87 16.23 -2.39 7.23
N LYS A 88 17.43 -2.77 6.77
CA LYS A 88 17.66 -4.08 6.15
C LYS A 88 17.34 -5.22 7.12
N SER A 89 17.84 -5.12 8.36
CA SER A 89 17.59 -6.12 9.40
C SER A 89 16.11 -6.20 9.77
N PHE A 90 15.44 -5.05 9.85
CA PHE A 90 13.99 -4.97 10.03
C PHE A 90 13.23 -5.70 8.91
N LEU A 91 13.59 -5.45 7.64
CA LEU A 91 12.93 -6.09 6.50
C LEU A 91 13.13 -7.61 6.51
N GLU A 92 14.34 -8.08 6.83
CA GLU A 92 14.64 -9.51 6.98
C GLU A 92 13.78 -10.15 8.08
N THR A 93 13.60 -9.46 9.21
CA THR A 93 12.75 -9.91 10.32
C THR A 93 11.29 -10.03 9.88
N VAL A 94 10.71 -9.03 9.21
CA VAL A 94 9.31 -9.09 8.73
C VAL A 94 9.07 -10.32 7.87
N PHE A 95 10.00 -10.63 6.97
CA PHE A 95 9.90 -11.77 6.06
C PHE A 95 10.17 -13.14 6.71
N THR A 96 10.68 -13.16 7.94
CA THR A 96 11.04 -14.39 8.67
C THR A 96 10.08 -14.66 9.83
N SER A 97 9.67 -13.62 10.58
CA SER A 97 8.76 -13.74 11.72
C SER A 97 7.32 -13.98 11.27
N MET A 98 6.94 -13.48 10.08
CA MET A 98 5.55 -13.39 9.61
C MET A 98 4.64 -12.64 10.59
N VAL A 99 5.22 -11.88 11.51
CA VAL A 99 4.53 -11.02 12.47
C VAL A 99 4.69 -9.57 11.99
N LYS A 100 3.79 -8.71 12.46
CA LYS A 100 3.89 -7.27 12.27
C LYS A 100 5.12 -6.75 13.01
N GLU A 101 6.00 -6.04 12.31
CA GLU A 101 7.18 -5.38 12.88
C GLU A 101 7.08 -3.86 12.72
N GLU A 102 7.82 -3.14 13.55
CA GLU A 102 7.88 -1.68 13.52
C GLU A 102 9.34 -1.19 13.58
N CYS A 103 9.65 -0.08 12.89
CA CYS A 103 10.95 0.58 13.01
C CYS A 103 10.84 2.09 12.77
N GLU A 104 11.86 2.83 13.20
CA GLU A 104 12.03 4.25 12.87
C GLU A 104 13.21 4.43 11.93
N VAL A 105 13.03 5.23 10.88
CA VAL A 105 14.10 5.60 9.94
C VAL A 105 13.96 7.06 9.52
N ALA A 106 15.04 7.67 9.06
CA ALA A 106 15.01 8.94 8.35
C ALA A 106 15.08 8.73 6.83
N LEU A 107 14.17 9.39 6.10
CA LEU A 107 14.07 9.33 4.65
C LEU A 107 14.67 10.56 3.98
N LEU A 108 15.41 10.33 2.90
CA LEU A 108 15.89 11.33 1.96
C LEU A 108 14.72 11.77 1.06
N ASN A 109 14.21 12.98 1.27
CA ASN A 109 13.08 13.52 0.52
C ASN A 109 13.54 14.50 -0.58
N GLY A 110 14.07 13.96 -1.70
CA GLY A 110 14.23 14.70 -2.96
C GLY A 110 15.02 16.02 -2.88
N GLY A 111 15.97 16.16 -1.96
CA GLY A 111 16.76 17.39 -1.76
C GLY A 111 16.33 18.27 -0.59
N ARG A 112 15.34 17.84 0.20
CA ARG A 112 14.94 18.47 1.48
C ARG A 112 15.68 17.83 2.65
N GLU A 113 15.51 18.41 3.85
CA GLU A 113 15.98 17.80 5.09
C GLU A 113 15.40 16.38 5.25
N PRO A 114 16.17 15.43 5.81
CA PRO A 114 15.67 14.09 6.08
C PRO A 114 14.41 14.11 6.95
N LEU A 115 13.39 13.36 6.53
CA LEU A 115 12.13 13.21 7.24
C LEU A 115 12.18 11.96 8.11
N LYS A 116 12.03 12.10 9.42
CA LYS A 116 11.85 10.95 10.32
C LYS A 116 10.47 10.35 10.13
N VAL A 117 10.40 9.04 9.96
CA VAL A 117 9.17 8.29 9.80
C VAL A 117 9.16 7.06 10.70
N PHE A 118 7.98 6.73 11.20
CA PHE A 118 7.68 5.44 11.81
C PHE A 118 7.14 4.51 10.74
N ILE A 119 7.71 3.32 10.63
CA ILE A 119 7.32 2.30 9.65
C ILE A 119 6.70 1.13 10.39
N THR A 120 5.51 0.72 9.95
CA THR A 120 4.88 -0.54 10.37
C THR A 120 4.77 -1.45 9.17
N ALA A 121 5.21 -2.70 9.31
CA ALA A 121 5.29 -3.63 8.20
C ALA A 121 4.79 -5.03 8.55
N ALA A 122 4.16 -5.70 7.58
CA ALA A 122 3.75 -7.10 7.71
C ALA A 122 3.87 -7.81 6.37
N ILE A 123 4.08 -9.13 6.40
CA ILE A 123 4.11 -9.95 5.19
C ILE A 123 2.69 -10.07 4.59
N SER A 124 2.59 -10.10 3.26
CA SER A 124 1.34 -10.41 2.57
C SER A 124 0.93 -11.88 2.76
N GLN A 125 -0.35 -12.19 2.56
CA GLN A 125 -0.87 -13.56 2.70
C GLN A 125 -0.17 -14.58 1.79
N ASN A 126 0.32 -14.15 0.61
CA ASN A 126 1.05 -15.02 -0.31
C ASN A 126 2.56 -15.14 0.00
N GLY A 127 3.06 -14.43 1.02
CA GLY A 127 4.46 -14.47 1.45
C GLY A 127 5.47 -13.82 0.50
N GLN A 128 5.02 -13.24 -0.61
CA GLN A 128 5.90 -12.71 -1.66
C GLN A 128 6.30 -11.25 -1.45
N GLU A 129 5.45 -10.50 -0.75
CA GLU A 129 5.62 -9.07 -0.54
C GLU A 129 5.47 -8.74 0.95
N CYS A 130 6.05 -7.62 1.33
CA CYS A 130 5.82 -6.97 2.59
C CYS A 130 5.02 -5.69 2.33
N ARG A 131 3.97 -5.47 3.10
CA ARG A 131 3.17 -4.24 3.08
C ARG A 131 3.63 -3.35 4.20
N LEU A 132 3.91 -2.09 3.88
CA LEU A 132 4.41 -1.10 4.83
C LEU A 132 3.51 0.12 4.83
N MET A 133 3.33 0.66 6.02
CA MET A 133 2.84 2.00 6.26
C MET A 133 3.95 2.88 6.77
N MET A 134 3.93 4.15 6.39
CA MET A 134 4.83 5.15 6.94
C MET A 134 4.01 6.29 7.55
N VAL A 135 4.45 6.78 8.70
CA VAL A 135 3.86 7.95 9.35
C VAL A 135 4.99 8.92 9.69
N GLY A 136 4.88 10.15 9.20
CA GLY A 136 5.84 11.21 9.52
C GLY A 136 5.83 11.54 11.01
N ILE A 137 7.01 11.53 11.64
CA ILE A 137 7.18 11.96 13.03
C ILE A 137 7.38 13.47 13.00
N SER A 138 6.30 14.23 13.16
CA SER A 138 6.40 15.68 13.34
C SER A 138 7.18 15.97 14.62
N LYS A 139 8.02 17.02 14.62
CA LYS A 139 8.64 17.58 15.84
C LYS A 139 7.54 18.15 16.75
N ARG A 140 6.69 17.33 17.35
CA ARG A 140 5.82 17.68 18.47
C ARG A 140 6.49 17.17 19.73
N ASN A 141 6.59 18.07 20.70
CA ASN A 141 7.29 17.92 21.96
C ASN A 141 7.09 16.54 22.60
N GLN A 142 8.13 16.07 23.28
CA GLN A 142 8.20 14.84 24.10
C GLN A 142 7.24 14.83 25.33
N ALA A 143 6.05 15.41 25.20
CA ALA A 143 5.00 15.33 26.19
C ALA A 143 3.68 15.22 25.43
N ASP A 144 3.41 14.04 24.89
CA ASP A 144 2.12 13.37 25.00
C ASP A 144 2.17 12.05 24.22
N ASN A 145 2.26 10.96 24.97
CA ASN A 145 1.87 9.65 24.49
C ASN A 145 0.36 9.70 24.23
N THR A 146 -0.04 10.07 23.03
CA THR A 146 -1.38 9.80 22.53
C THR A 146 -1.25 9.39 21.08
N HIS A 147 -1.42 8.10 20.85
CA HIS A 147 -1.67 7.54 19.53
C HIS A 147 -2.90 8.24 18.95
N GLU A 148 -2.70 9.32 18.17
CA GLU A 148 -3.75 9.89 17.33
C GLU A 148 -4.05 8.88 16.23
N VAL A 149 -5.00 8.00 16.52
CA VAL A 149 -5.63 7.13 15.53
C VAL A 149 -6.34 8.04 14.53
N GLN A 150 -5.80 8.15 13.32
CA GLN A 150 -6.56 8.72 12.21
C GLN A 150 -7.75 7.80 11.95
N TYR A 151 -8.95 8.38 12.00
CA TYR A 151 -10.20 7.74 11.62
C TYR A 151 -10.46 8.05 10.15
N ALA A 152 -10.76 7.04 9.34
CA ALA A 152 -11.35 7.27 8.03
C ALA A 152 -12.82 7.71 8.23
N GLY A 153 -13.28 8.63 7.38
CA GLY A 153 -14.61 9.24 7.45
C GLY A 153 -15.77 8.23 7.57
N GLU A 154 -16.82 8.71 8.24
CA GLU A 154 -18.17 8.15 8.45
C GLU A 154 -18.32 6.75 9.08
N THR A 155 -17.30 5.90 9.13
CA THR A 155 -17.45 4.52 9.62
C THR A 155 -16.91 4.28 11.04
N GLY A 156 -16.19 5.23 11.64
CA GLY A 156 -15.69 5.10 13.02
C GLY A 156 -14.73 3.92 13.24
N ILE A 157 -14.24 3.30 12.16
CA ILE A 157 -13.29 2.19 12.23
C ILE A 157 -11.88 2.79 12.34
N PRO A 158 -11.09 2.44 13.37
CA PRO A 158 -9.70 2.88 13.44
C PRO A 158 -8.93 2.27 12.27
N ILE A 159 -8.07 3.04 11.59
CA ILE A 159 -7.33 2.57 10.40
C ILE A 159 -6.59 1.24 10.67
N GLN A 160 -6.15 1.00 11.91
CA GLN A 160 -5.58 -0.29 12.34
C GLN A 160 -6.49 -1.51 12.11
N ARG A 161 -7.83 -1.36 12.12
CA ARG A 161 -8.79 -2.47 11.99
C ARG A 161 -9.20 -2.78 10.56
N VAL A 162 -8.99 -1.88 9.61
CA VAL A 162 -9.16 -2.17 8.18
C VAL A 162 -8.11 -3.18 7.70
N PHE A 163 -7.01 -3.32 8.45
CA PHE A 163 -5.85 -4.12 8.07
C PHE A 163 -5.86 -5.59 8.54
N LEU A 164 -6.96 -6.08 9.12
CA LEU A 164 -7.11 -7.46 9.61
C LEU A 164 -8.11 -8.32 8.81
N ALA A 165 -8.58 -7.86 7.65
CA ALA A 165 -9.37 -8.66 6.71
C ALA A 165 -8.51 -9.08 5.50
#